data_AF-A0A2S0VXS5-F1
#
_entry.id   AF-A0A2S0VXS5-F1
#
_cell.length_a   1.000
_cell.length_b   1.000
_cell.length_c   1.000
_cell.angle_alpha   90.00
_cell.angle_beta   90.00
_cell.angle_gamma   90.00
#
_symmetry.space_group_name_H-M   'P 1'
#
loop_
_entity.id
_entity.type
_entity.pdbx_description
1 polymer ?
#
loop_
_entity_poly.entity_id
_entity_poly.type
_entity_poly.pdbx_seq_one_letter_code
_entity_poly.pdbx_strand_id
1 'polypeptide(L)'
;MVKNAFILLVLAVLLTACESSRINVNKHSEWQYILPEEDYVVTATGYAPIQTQLGQDKSTKMIKAIKASKLDAYRELTEKVYGHKLTGDTRIADLVLGNESIKTSVRGVIKGARIVKTYQLDGIYVTELELNLRDIYRIGAFTNGQSKAIKARYL
;
A
#
# COMPACT_ATOMS: atom_id res chain seq x y z
N MET A 1 -20.76 -58.72 -44.33
CA MET A 1 -19.77 -58.48 -43.24
C MET A 1 -18.95 -57.19 -43.43
N VAL A 2 -18.64 -56.76 -44.66
CA VAL A 2 -17.79 -55.58 -44.93
C VAL A 2 -18.41 -54.23 -44.51
N LYS A 3 -19.74 -54.08 -44.63
CA LYS A 3 -20.44 -52.82 -44.29
C LYS A 3 -20.42 -52.48 -42.79
N ASN A 4 -20.50 -53.50 -41.93
CA ASN A 4 -20.44 -53.32 -40.47
C ASN A 4 -19.00 -53.05 -40.00
N ALA A 5 -18.00 -53.60 -40.69
CA ALA A 5 -16.60 -53.31 -40.42
C ALA A 5 -16.25 -51.85 -40.75
N PHE A 6 -16.83 -51.30 -41.83
CA PHE A 6 -16.62 -49.90 -42.21
C PHE A 6 -17.25 -48.93 -41.19
N ILE A 7 -18.44 -49.26 -40.68
CA ILE A 7 -19.11 -48.46 -39.64
C ILE A 7 -18.31 -48.47 -38.33
N LEU A 8 -17.77 -49.63 -37.94
CA LEU A 8 -16.93 -49.74 -36.75
C LEU A 8 -15.60 -48.96 -36.87
N LEU A 9 -15.01 -48.92 -38.07
CA LEU A 9 -13.78 -48.18 -38.32
C LEU A 9 -14.00 -46.67 -38.28
N VAL A 10 -15.11 -46.17 -38.82
CA VAL A 10 -15.48 -44.74 -38.76
C VAL A 10 -15.79 -44.31 -37.31
N LEU A 11 -16.45 -45.17 -36.53
CA LEU A 11 -16.74 -44.89 -35.12
C LEU A 11 -15.46 -44.82 -34.27
N ALA A 12 -14.48 -45.68 -34.56
CA ALA A 12 -13.19 -45.68 -33.87
C ALA A 12 -12.37 -44.40 -34.16
N VAL A 13 -12.43 -43.86 -35.39
CA VAL A 13 -11.76 -42.60 -35.76
C VAL A 13 -12.41 -41.38 -35.11
N LEU A 14 -13.72 -41.41 -34.86
CA LEU A 14 -14.40 -40.31 -34.16
C LEU A 14 -14.11 -40.28 -32.65
N LEU A 15 -13.75 -41.42 -32.05
CA LEU A 15 -13.43 -41.51 -30.62
C LEU A 15 -12.01 -41.03 -30.28
N THR A 16 -11.09 -40.93 -31.25
CA THR A 16 -9.72 -40.43 -31.03
C THR A 16 -9.60 -38.92 -31.19
N ALA A 17 -10.65 -38.21 -31.62
CA ALA A 17 -10.62 -36.76 -31.81
C ALA A 17 -10.75 -35.94 -30.50
N CYS A 18 -10.89 -36.61 -29.35
CA CYS A 18 -10.98 -35.95 -28.05
C CYS A 18 -9.61 -35.86 -27.36
N GLU A 19 -8.58 -35.38 -28.06
CA GLU A 19 -7.42 -34.83 -27.36
C GLU A 19 -7.75 -33.40 -26.93
N SER A 20 -8.11 -33.27 -25.66
CA SER A 20 -8.20 -31.98 -24.99
C SER A 20 -6.83 -31.31 -25.03
N SER A 21 -6.66 -30.38 -25.96
CA SER A 21 -5.54 -29.45 -25.97
C SER A 21 -5.52 -28.72 -24.63
N ARG A 22 -4.68 -29.19 -23.70
CA ARG A 22 -4.40 -28.51 -22.45
C ARG A 22 -3.62 -27.26 -22.80
N ILE A 23 -4.33 -26.17 -23.04
CA ILE A 23 -3.74 -24.85 -23.17
C ILE A 23 -3.06 -24.56 -21.82
N ASN A 24 -1.75 -24.78 -21.75
CA ASN A 24 -0.93 -24.27 -20.66
C ASN A 24 -0.79 -22.77 -20.90
N VAL A 25 -1.80 -22.01 -20.44
CA VAL A 25 -1.67 -20.56 -20.30
C VAL A 25 -0.69 -20.35 -19.16
N ASN A 26 0.60 -20.29 -19.49
CA ASN A 26 1.59 -19.68 -18.62
C ASN A 26 1.27 -18.19 -18.54
N LYS A 27 0.23 -17.85 -17.76
CA LYS A 27 -0.22 -16.49 -17.47
C LYS A 27 0.76 -15.89 -16.48
N HIS A 28 2.00 -15.67 -16.91
CA HIS A 28 2.88 -14.73 -16.25
C HIS A 28 2.44 -13.33 -16.68
N SER A 29 1.25 -12.90 -16.26
CA SER A 29 0.92 -11.48 -16.29
C SER A 29 1.71 -10.84 -15.15
N GLU A 30 2.99 -10.56 -15.40
CA GLU A 30 3.74 -9.63 -14.58
C GLU A 30 3.06 -8.27 -14.74
N TRP A 31 2.42 -7.81 -13.66
CA TRP A 31 1.94 -6.45 -13.58
C TRP A 31 3.14 -5.53 -13.76
N GLN A 32 3.31 -4.95 -14.95
CA GLN A 32 4.25 -3.86 -15.14
C GLN A 32 3.68 -2.64 -14.43
N TYR A 33 4.34 -2.23 -13.35
CA TYR A 33 4.02 -1.02 -12.62
C TYR A 33 4.35 0.18 -13.50
N ILE A 34 3.38 0.64 -14.31
CA ILE A 34 3.50 1.90 -15.02
C ILE A 34 3.44 3.00 -13.97
N LEU A 35 4.61 3.50 -13.59
CA LEU A 35 4.72 4.64 -12.69
C LEU A 35 4.08 5.85 -13.40
N PRO A 36 3.22 6.63 -12.71
CA PRO A 36 2.69 7.86 -13.28
C PRO A 36 3.85 8.76 -13.75
N GLU A 37 3.68 9.44 -14.89
CA GLU A 37 4.69 10.37 -15.42
C GLU A 37 4.87 11.58 -14.49
N GLU A 38 3.82 12.00 -13.81
CA GLU A 38 3.85 13.10 -12.84
C GLU A 38 3.94 12.60 -11.39
N ASP A 39 4.69 13.35 -10.58
CA ASP A 39 4.76 13.12 -9.16
C ASP A 39 3.46 13.58 -8.49
N TYR A 40 2.68 12.62 -7.99
CA TYR A 40 1.49 12.92 -7.20
C TYR A 40 1.85 12.99 -5.72
N VAL A 41 1.88 14.21 -5.18
CA VAL A 41 2.20 14.50 -3.78
C VAL A 41 0.92 14.74 -2.99
N VAL A 42 0.69 13.91 -1.98
CA VAL A 42 -0.40 14.08 -1.02
C VAL A 42 0.14 14.77 0.22
N THR A 43 -0.52 15.83 0.67
CA THR A 43 -0.16 16.53 1.92
C THR A 43 -1.23 16.34 3.00
N ALA A 44 -0.81 16.43 4.26
CA ALA A 44 -1.69 16.36 5.42
C ALA A 44 -1.18 17.24 6.57
N THR A 45 -2.10 17.74 7.38
CA THR A 45 -1.76 18.61 8.51
C THR A 45 -2.43 18.15 9.79
N GLY A 46 -1.63 17.77 10.79
CA GLY A 46 -2.15 17.35 12.09
C GLY A 46 -2.04 18.44 13.14
N TYR A 47 -3.03 18.49 14.03
CA TYR A 47 -3.15 19.51 15.06
C TYR A 47 -3.25 18.90 16.46
N ALA A 48 -2.59 19.51 17.44
CA ALA A 48 -2.73 19.11 18.83
C ALA A 48 -2.58 20.29 19.79
N PRO A 49 -3.65 20.68 20.50
CA PRO A 49 -3.57 21.69 21.55
C PRO A 49 -2.70 21.21 22.72
N ILE A 50 -1.81 22.06 23.22
CA ILE A 50 -0.92 21.73 24.35
C ILE A 50 -1.73 21.58 25.65
N GLN A 51 -2.72 22.44 25.87
CA GLN A 51 -3.46 22.50 27.12
C GLN A 51 -4.27 21.22 27.42
N THR A 52 -4.78 20.58 26.36
CA THR A 52 -5.59 19.35 26.45
C THR A 52 -4.75 18.09 26.67
N GLN A 53 -3.42 18.17 26.55
CA GLN A 53 -2.55 17.02 26.78
C GLN A 53 -2.43 16.69 28.26
N LEU A 54 -2.41 15.39 28.57
CA LEU A 54 -2.20 14.88 29.91
C LEU A 54 -0.77 15.17 30.38
N GLY A 55 -0.57 15.60 31.62
CA GLY A 55 0.77 15.84 32.18
C GLY A 55 0.72 16.89 33.27
N GLN A 56 1.60 16.76 34.25
CA GLN A 56 1.68 17.69 35.38
C GLN A 56 2.44 18.96 34.99
N ASP A 57 3.52 18.82 34.24
CA ASP A 57 4.38 19.92 33.80
C ASP A 57 4.13 20.33 32.33
N LYS A 58 4.44 21.60 32.02
CA LYS A 58 4.28 22.19 30.69
C LYS A 58 5.13 21.46 29.64
N SER A 59 6.35 21.05 29.96
CA SER A 59 7.23 20.32 29.04
C SER A 59 6.64 18.98 28.61
N THR A 60 6.11 18.19 29.53
CA THR A 60 5.42 16.93 29.24
C THR A 60 4.23 17.15 28.33
N LYS A 61 3.41 18.18 28.60
CA LYS A 61 2.28 18.53 27.73
C LYS A 61 2.73 18.92 26.32
N MET A 62 3.81 19.70 26.19
CA MET A 62 4.38 20.08 24.90
C MET A 62 4.89 18.86 24.12
N ILE A 63 5.66 17.98 24.75
CA ILE A 63 6.16 16.74 24.11
C ILE A 63 5.00 15.87 23.62
N LYS A 64 3.94 15.75 24.43
CA LYS A 64 2.74 14.99 24.03
C LYS A 64 1.98 15.66 22.90
N ALA A 65 1.87 16.98 22.88
CA ALA A 65 1.24 17.71 21.80
C ALA A 65 2.00 17.54 20.48
N ILE A 66 3.34 17.59 20.51
CA ILE A 66 4.16 17.28 19.33
C ILE A 66 3.85 15.87 18.82
N LYS A 67 3.83 14.86 19.71
CA LYS A 67 3.52 13.47 19.33
C LYS A 67 2.09 13.34 18.78
N ALA A 68 1.11 13.96 19.43
CA ALA A 68 -0.29 13.92 19.02
C ALA A 68 -0.50 14.59 17.65
N SER A 69 0.11 15.76 17.40
CA SER A 69 0.01 16.44 16.10
C SER A 69 0.60 15.58 14.97
N LYS A 70 1.70 14.87 15.23
CA LYS A 70 2.27 13.91 14.26
C LYS A 70 1.31 12.77 13.96
N LEU A 71 0.72 12.17 14.98
CA LEU A 71 -0.23 11.07 14.81
C LEU A 71 -1.48 11.49 14.05
N ASP A 72 -1.99 12.69 14.35
CA ASP A 72 -3.13 13.26 13.64
C ASP A 72 -2.81 13.52 12.16
N ALA A 73 -1.61 14.03 11.86
CA ALA A 73 -1.16 14.24 10.49
C ALA A 73 -1.06 12.92 9.71
N TYR A 74 -0.49 11.87 10.33
CA TYR A 74 -0.42 10.54 9.72
C TYR A 74 -1.79 9.93 9.47
N ARG A 75 -2.75 10.16 10.38
CA ARG A 75 -4.15 9.73 10.21
C ARG A 75 -4.77 10.42 9.00
N GLU A 76 -4.72 11.74 8.95
CA GLU A 76 -5.25 12.52 7.82
C GLU A 76 -4.61 12.11 6.50
N LEU A 77 -3.28 11.92 6.47
CA LEU A 77 -2.57 11.48 5.28
C LEU A 77 -3.05 10.12 4.79
N THR A 78 -3.20 9.17 5.72
CA THR A 78 -3.68 7.82 5.41
C THR A 78 -5.12 7.85 4.90
N GLU A 79 -5.99 8.66 5.51
CA GLU A 79 -7.37 8.84 5.07
C GLU A 79 -7.44 9.46 3.67
N LYS A 80 -6.60 10.46 3.37
CA LYS A 80 -6.49 11.06 2.03
C LYS A 80 -6.02 10.06 0.97
N VAL A 81 -5.07 9.19 1.31
CA VAL A 81 -4.52 8.19 0.38
C VAL A 81 -5.52 7.05 0.11
N TYR A 82 -6.24 6.59 1.12
CA TYR A 82 -7.14 5.43 1.00
C TYR A 82 -8.62 5.77 0.82
N GLY A 83 -9.02 7.03 0.98
CA GLY A 83 -10.40 7.49 0.77
C GLY A 83 -11.41 7.03 1.83
N HIS A 84 -10.96 6.34 2.89
CA HIS A 84 -11.82 5.84 3.97
C HIS A 84 -11.33 6.37 5.32
N LYS A 85 -12.29 6.69 6.20
CA LYS A 85 -11.97 7.03 7.60
C LYS A 85 -11.31 5.85 8.28
N LEU A 86 -10.25 6.11 9.01
CA LEU A 86 -9.64 5.10 9.88
C LEU A 86 -10.57 4.87 11.08
N THR A 87 -11.01 3.62 11.28
CA THR A 87 -11.82 3.21 12.42
C THR A 87 -10.94 2.83 13.61
N GLY A 88 -11.51 2.88 14.82
CA GLY A 88 -10.79 2.73 16.09
C GLY A 88 -9.98 1.44 16.26
N ASP A 89 -10.32 0.38 15.51
CA ASP A 89 -9.58 -0.88 15.51
C ASP A 89 -8.15 -0.75 14.95
N THR A 90 -7.88 0.27 14.12
CA THR A 90 -6.55 0.58 13.58
C THR A 90 -6.01 1.86 14.19
N ARG A 91 -5.13 1.73 15.20
CA ARG A 91 -4.51 2.88 15.87
C ARG A 91 -3.22 3.30 15.16
N ILE A 92 -3.16 4.54 14.67
CA ILE A 92 -1.96 5.12 14.04
C ILE A 92 -0.76 5.16 14.98
N ALA A 93 -0.99 5.32 16.28
CA ALA A 93 0.06 5.25 17.30
C ALA A 93 0.82 3.92 17.24
N ASP A 94 0.10 2.81 17.09
CA ASP A 94 0.69 1.47 17.10
C ASP A 94 1.47 1.20 15.81
N LEU A 95 1.04 1.79 14.69
CA LEU A 95 1.75 1.75 13.42
C LEU A 95 3.10 2.47 13.48
N VAL A 96 3.13 3.67 14.05
CA VAL A 96 4.36 4.46 14.20
C VAL A 96 5.32 3.77 15.18
N LEU A 97 4.78 3.08 16.19
CA LEU A 97 5.56 2.35 17.20
C LEU A 97 5.93 0.92 16.76
N GLY A 98 5.46 0.44 15.60
CA GLY A 98 5.85 -0.84 15.01
C GLY A 98 5.11 -2.08 15.54
N ASN A 99 3.96 -1.94 16.20
CA ASN A 99 3.21 -3.08 16.75
C ASN A 99 2.48 -3.90 15.64
N GLU A 100 2.29 -5.20 15.86
CA GLU A 100 2.24 -6.19 14.76
C GLU A 100 0.85 -6.62 14.24
N SER A 101 -0.25 -5.93 14.55
CA SER A 101 -1.61 -6.35 14.16
C SER A 101 -2.28 -5.54 13.03
N ILE A 102 -1.54 -5.07 12.01
CA ILE A 102 -2.00 -3.92 11.18
C ILE A 102 -1.98 -4.14 9.67
N LYS A 103 -2.95 -3.53 8.95
CA LYS A 103 -3.05 -3.50 7.49
C LYS A 103 -1.75 -2.97 6.84
N THR A 104 -1.13 -3.80 5.99
CA THR A 104 0.10 -3.50 5.25
C THR A 104 0.05 -2.17 4.48
N SER A 105 -1.12 -1.79 3.96
CA SER A 105 -1.32 -0.56 3.21
C SER A 105 -1.00 0.69 4.04
N VAL A 106 -1.58 0.81 5.24
CA VAL A 106 -1.33 1.97 6.13
C VAL A 106 0.14 2.10 6.52
N ARG A 107 0.83 0.96 6.70
CA ARG A 107 2.26 0.92 6.99
C ARG A 107 3.09 1.49 5.83
N GLY A 108 2.67 1.27 4.58
CA GLY A 108 3.32 1.85 3.40
C GLY A 108 3.23 3.38 3.37
N VAL A 109 2.06 3.94 3.69
CA VAL A 109 1.86 5.40 3.79
C VAL A 109 2.74 6.00 4.88
N ILE A 110 2.75 5.42 6.08
CA ILE A 110 3.54 5.95 7.20
C ILE A 110 5.04 5.89 6.91
N LYS A 111 5.52 4.81 6.27
CA LYS A 111 6.93 4.66 5.91
C LYS A 111 7.36 5.58 4.77
N GLY A 112 6.48 5.89 3.82
CA GLY A 112 6.77 6.78 2.70
C GLY A 112 6.59 8.26 3.03
N ALA A 113 5.88 8.59 4.11
CA ALA A 113 5.56 9.96 4.45
C ALA A 113 6.77 10.71 5.01
N ARG A 114 6.92 11.96 4.58
CA ARG A 114 7.98 12.87 5.03
C ARG A 114 7.39 13.99 5.87
N ILE A 115 8.00 14.29 7.00
CA ILE A 115 7.68 15.49 7.79
C ILE A 115 8.27 16.71 7.09
N VAL A 116 7.41 17.67 6.73
CA VAL A 116 7.80 18.95 6.13
C VAL A 116 8.17 19.95 7.21
N LYS A 117 7.29 20.11 8.21
CA LYS A 117 7.53 20.99 9.36
C LYS A 117 6.67 20.59 10.56
N THR A 118 7.18 20.90 11.75
CA THR A 118 6.42 20.88 13.01
C THR A 118 6.69 22.18 13.74
N TYR A 119 5.63 22.92 14.05
CA TYR A 119 5.73 24.24 14.68
C TYR A 119 4.56 24.46 15.64
N GLN A 120 4.69 25.45 16.52
CA GLN A 120 3.62 25.86 17.42
C GLN A 120 2.95 27.13 16.88
N LEU A 121 1.62 27.16 16.90
CA LEU A 121 0.80 28.32 16.59
C LEU A 121 -0.31 28.41 17.64
N ASP A 122 -0.39 29.53 18.36
CA ASP A 122 -1.45 29.81 19.34
C ASP A 122 -1.72 28.70 20.37
N GLY A 123 -0.65 28.08 20.88
CA GLY A 123 -0.77 27.00 21.88
C GLY A 123 -1.16 25.63 21.31
N ILE A 124 -1.18 25.51 19.98
CA ILE A 124 -1.43 24.28 19.22
C ILE A 124 -0.14 23.90 18.49
N TYR A 125 0.24 22.63 18.55
CA TYR A 125 1.26 22.10 17.66
C TYR A 125 0.65 21.69 16.33
N VAL A 126 1.28 22.11 15.25
CA VAL A 126 0.92 21.81 13.87
C VAL A 126 2.05 20.99 13.26
N THR A 127 1.72 19.84 12.67
CA THR A 127 2.67 19.03 11.90
C THR A 127 2.17 18.87 10.47
N GLU A 128 3.01 19.19 9.50
CA GLU A 128 2.71 19.02 8.09
C GLU A 128 3.53 17.86 7.52
N LEU A 129 2.84 16.95 6.83
CA LEU A 129 3.39 15.79 6.14
C LEU A 129 3.16 15.90 4.65
N GLU A 130 4.04 15.27 3.89
CA GLU A 130 3.84 14.98 2.48
C GLU A 130 4.15 13.51 2.17
N LEU A 131 3.58 13.01 1.09
CA LEU A 131 3.85 11.69 0.55
C LEU A 131 3.80 11.75 -0.97
N ASN A 132 4.93 11.46 -1.61
CA ASN A 132 4.92 11.17 -3.03
C ASN A 132 4.45 9.71 -3.23
N LEU A 133 3.36 9.50 -3.99
CA LEU A 133 2.83 8.15 -4.21
C LEU A 133 3.83 7.22 -4.92
N ARG A 134 4.79 7.78 -5.67
CA ARG A 134 5.92 7.02 -6.25
C ARG A 134 6.71 6.26 -5.18
N ASP A 135 6.89 6.87 -4.00
CA ASP A 135 7.70 6.28 -2.93
C ASP A 135 7.03 5.08 -2.27
N ILE A 136 5.69 5.05 -2.24
CA ILE A 136 4.92 3.88 -1.77
C ILE A 136 5.25 2.64 -2.62
N TYR A 137 5.26 2.81 -3.95
CA TYR A 137 5.52 1.71 -4.89
C TYR A 137 6.94 1.18 -4.78
N ARG A 138 7.91 2.06 -4.56
CA ARG A 138 9.31 1.67 -4.31
C ARG A 138 9.43 0.83 -3.05
N ILE A 139 8.83 1.26 -1.93
CA ILE A 139 8.87 0.53 -0.66
C ILE A 139 8.25 -0.87 -0.80
N GLY A 140 7.12 -1.00 -1.52
CA GLY A 140 6.49 -2.29 -1.79
C GLY A 140 7.38 -3.25 -2.58
N ALA A 141 8.06 -2.76 -3.62
CA ALA A 141 8.97 -3.56 -4.44
C ALA A 141 10.20 -4.06 -3.66
N PHE A 142 10.76 -3.23 -2.77
CA PHE A 142 11.90 -3.62 -1.92
C PHE A 142 11.50 -4.62 -0.83
N THR A 143 10.32 -4.47 -0.22
CA THR A 143 9.90 -5.32 0.90
C THR A 143 9.50 -6.73 0.46
N ASN A 144 8.96 -6.88 -0.76
CA ASN A 144 8.52 -8.18 -1.30
C ASN A 144 9.60 -8.97 -2.05
N GLY A 145 10.88 -8.57 -1.98
CA GLY A 145 11.99 -9.31 -2.59
C GLY A 145 11.95 -9.37 -4.13
N GLN A 146 11.11 -8.56 -4.79
CA GLN A 146 11.02 -8.49 -6.25
C GLN A 146 12.05 -7.49 -6.80
N SER A 147 13.32 -7.68 -6.45
CA SER A 147 14.44 -6.87 -6.94
C SER A 147 14.90 -7.24 -8.36
N LYS A 148 14.25 -8.21 -9.02
CA LYS A 148 14.65 -8.64 -10.38
C LYS A 148 14.37 -7.62 -11.48
N ALA A 149 13.58 -6.58 -11.24
CA ALA A 149 13.15 -5.65 -12.29
C ALA A 149 13.99 -4.38 -12.48
N ILE A 150 15.15 -4.21 -11.81
CA ILE A 150 16.07 -3.08 -12.10
C ILE A 150 17.25 -3.51 -13.01
N LYS A 151 17.07 -4.61 -13.76
CA LYS A 151 18.04 -5.05 -14.78
C LYS A 151 17.46 -5.03 -16.18
N ALA A 152 16.52 -4.11 -16.48
CA ALA A 152 16.31 -3.65 -17.84
C ALA A 152 17.25 -2.47 -18.07
N ARG A 153 18.49 -2.81 -18.45
CA ARG A 153 19.52 -1.85 -18.83
C ARG A 153 18.97 -1.02 -20.00
N TYR A 154 19.03 0.30 -19.87
CA TYR A 154 19.10 1.22 -21.00
C TYR A 154 20.24 0.74 -21.92
N LEU A 155 19.90 0.14 -23.05
CA LEU A 155 20.64 0.12 -24.32
C LEU A 155 19.64 -0.15 -25.44
#